data_AF-A0A949B0E9-F1
#
_entry.id   AF-A0A949B0E9-F1
#
_cell.length_a   1.000
_cell.length_b   1.000
_cell.length_c   1.000
_cell.angle_alpha   90.00
_cell.angle_beta   90.00
_cell.angle_gamma   90.00
#
_symmetry.space_group_name_H-M   'P 1'
#
loop_
_entity.id
_entity.type
_entity.pdbx_description
1 polymer ?
#
loop_
_entity_poly.entity_id
_entity_poly.type
_entity_poly.pdbx_seq_one_letter_code
_entity_poly.pdbx_strand_id
1 'polypeptide(L)'
;VFNPLVESQKLPIFAAAGEPYNELLARIGVRAEADIVILGGIGLKYDEYLKFKRTFEEAGVLSRTIMFIHTASDPVVERLLVPDMALAVAERFGVQGKRVLVLLSDMTAFADAMKEIAISMDQVPSNLGYPGSLYSDLASRYEKAVDFDGAGSITILAVTTMPGDDVTHPVPDNTGYITEGQFYLKQGAIEPFGSLSRLKQLVIGSVTREDHGYIMNSMIRLFARSREVEQKLAMGFDKTADDDRYLEYAKLFYERFMDLKVDIGLNEALDLGWKTMAECFRPDEVGIKQEIIDQYWPKGH
;
A
#
# COMPACT_ATOMS: atom_id res chain seq x y z
N VAL A 1 4.76 0.63 -10.01
CA VAL A 1 4.14 0.43 -11.34
C VAL A 1 2.62 0.53 -11.27
N PHE A 2 1.90 -0.38 -10.61
CA PHE A 2 0.44 -0.47 -10.80
C PHE A 2 -0.40 0.53 -10.01
N ASN A 3 0.04 0.87 -8.80
CA ASN A 3 -0.62 1.85 -7.97
C ASN A 3 0.46 2.69 -7.25
N PRO A 4 1.03 3.71 -7.91
CA PRO A 4 2.02 4.57 -7.27
C PRO A 4 1.40 5.34 -6.09
N LEU A 5 2.16 5.41 -4.99
CA LEU A 5 1.89 6.33 -3.89
C LEU A 5 2.37 7.73 -4.31
N VAL A 6 1.49 8.72 -4.17
CA VAL A 6 1.79 10.12 -4.46
C VAL A 6 2.16 10.82 -3.16
N GLU A 7 3.05 11.80 -3.25
CA GLU A 7 3.37 12.66 -2.12
C GLU A 7 2.11 13.39 -1.63
N SER A 8 1.98 13.53 -0.31
CA SER A 8 0.81 14.10 0.38
C SER A 8 -0.46 13.24 0.35
N GLN A 9 -0.38 12.03 -0.20
CA GLN A 9 -1.50 11.09 -0.25
C GLN A 9 -1.72 10.39 1.10
N LYS A 10 -2.98 10.09 1.41
CA LYS A 10 -3.37 9.16 2.48
C LYS A 10 -3.79 7.82 1.90
N LEU A 11 -2.98 6.78 2.14
CA LEU A 11 -3.20 5.45 1.56
C LEU A 11 -3.07 4.35 2.62
N PRO A 12 -4.08 3.51 2.84
CA PRO A 12 -4.01 2.42 3.77
C PRO A 12 -3.51 1.13 3.11
N ILE A 13 -2.96 0.23 3.92
CA ILE A 13 -2.67 -1.17 3.60
C ILE A 13 -3.64 -2.03 4.40
N PHE A 14 -4.58 -2.65 3.70
CA PHE A 14 -5.52 -3.62 4.22
C PHE A 14 -4.89 -5.00 4.17
N ALA A 15 -4.82 -5.66 5.32
CA ALA A 15 -4.17 -6.96 5.46
C ALA A 15 -4.95 -7.89 6.38
N ALA A 16 -4.93 -9.18 6.12
CA ALA A 16 -5.39 -10.16 7.09
C ALA A 16 -4.36 -10.32 8.23
N ALA A 17 -4.82 -10.80 9.39
CA ALA A 17 -3.92 -11.12 10.49
C ALA A 17 -2.89 -12.19 10.06
N GLY A 18 -1.61 -11.92 10.33
CA GLY A 18 -0.49 -12.83 9.98
C GLY A 18 0.20 -12.51 8.65
N GLU A 19 -0.34 -11.61 7.84
CA GLU A 19 0.37 -11.08 6.67
C GLU A 19 1.57 -10.21 7.07
N PRO A 20 2.63 -10.12 6.24
CA PRO A 20 3.86 -9.38 6.57
C PRO A 20 3.74 -7.86 6.39
N TYR A 21 2.63 -7.25 6.83
CA TYR A 21 2.37 -5.82 6.64
C TYR A 21 3.38 -4.91 7.36
N ASN A 22 3.87 -5.33 8.53
CA ASN A 22 4.90 -4.59 9.26
C ASN A 22 6.25 -4.62 8.54
N GLU A 23 6.60 -5.74 7.92
CA GLU A 23 7.83 -5.89 7.14
C GLU A 23 7.74 -5.04 5.85
N LEU A 24 6.57 -4.99 5.22
CA LEU A 24 6.28 -4.10 4.10
C LEU A 24 6.41 -2.62 4.50
N LEU A 25 5.79 -2.19 5.61
CA LEU A 25 5.91 -0.82 6.11
C LEU A 25 7.35 -0.43 6.40
N ALA A 26 8.12 -1.31 7.06
CA ALA A 26 9.53 -1.07 7.37
C ALA A 26 10.33 -0.87 6.07
N ARG A 27 10.09 -1.73 5.07
CA ARG A 27 10.74 -1.62 3.77
C ARG A 27 10.41 -0.31 3.06
N ILE A 28 9.15 0.12 3.10
CA ILE A 28 8.73 1.40 2.53
C ILE A 28 9.42 2.55 3.26
N GLY A 29 9.48 2.53 4.60
CA GLY A 29 10.19 3.54 5.39
C GLY A 29 11.68 3.64 5.06
N VAL A 30 12.33 2.52 4.77
CA VAL A 30 13.74 2.48 4.35
C VAL A 30 13.93 3.12 2.97
N ARG A 31 13.08 2.77 2.01
CA ARG A 31 13.23 3.14 0.59
C ARG A 31 12.65 4.51 0.24
N ALA A 32 11.72 5.02 1.03
CA ALA A 32 11.07 6.29 0.75
C ALA A 32 12.05 7.47 0.82
N GLU A 33 12.07 8.27 -0.23
CA GLU A 33 12.82 9.53 -0.35
C GLU A 33 12.14 10.68 0.41
N ALA A 34 11.83 10.44 1.70
CA ALA A 34 11.30 11.43 2.62
C ALA A 34 12.42 12.06 3.45
N ASP A 35 12.28 13.32 3.84
CA ASP A 35 13.27 13.97 4.70
C ASP A 35 13.17 13.46 6.15
N ILE A 36 11.95 13.13 6.60
CA ILE A 36 11.65 12.58 7.93
C ILE A 36 10.69 11.39 7.78
N VAL A 37 10.96 10.31 8.50
CA VAL A 37 10.06 9.15 8.63
C VAL A 37 9.55 9.10 10.07
N ILE A 38 8.23 9.00 10.25
CA ILE A 38 7.62 8.88 11.57
C ILE A 38 6.87 7.55 11.64
N LEU A 39 7.22 6.68 12.59
CA LEU A 39 6.51 5.44 12.85
C LEU A 39 5.64 5.58 14.10
N GLY A 40 4.33 5.44 13.96
CA GLY A 40 3.37 5.27 15.05
C GLY A 40 2.99 3.80 15.21
N GLY A 41 3.63 3.11 16.14
CA GLY A 41 3.33 1.74 16.53
C GLY A 41 2.24 1.68 17.59
N ILE A 42 1.10 1.07 17.27
CA ILE A 42 -0.12 1.04 18.06
C ILE A 42 -0.42 -0.41 18.41
N GLY A 43 -0.18 -0.78 19.67
CA GLY A 43 -0.41 -2.14 20.15
C GLY A 43 0.52 -3.18 19.52
N LEU A 44 1.72 -2.78 19.08
CA LEU A 44 2.68 -3.69 18.46
C LEU A 44 3.15 -4.76 19.45
N LYS A 45 3.39 -5.97 18.96
CA LYS A 45 4.15 -6.94 19.76
C LYS A 45 5.60 -6.47 19.87
N TYR A 46 6.26 -6.85 20.97
CA TYR A 46 7.63 -6.41 21.25
C TYR A 46 8.63 -6.90 20.17
N ASP A 47 8.43 -8.10 19.65
CA ASP A 47 9.22 -8.66 18.55
C ASP A 47 9.03 -7.89 17.23
N GLU A 48 7.81 -7.44 16.92
CA GLU A 48 7.52 -6.59 15.77
C GLU A 48 8.23 -5.23 15.87
N TYR A 49 8.18 -4.60 17.05
CA TYR A 49 8.94 -3.38 17.32
C TYR A 49 10.45 -3.58 17.11
N LEU A 50 11.02 -4.67 17.65
CA LEU A 50 12.44 -4.97 17.47
C LEU A 50 12.80 -5.17 15.99
N LYS A 51 11.93 -5.81 15.21
CA LYS A 51 12.12 -5.94 13.76
C LYS A 51 12.16 -4.57 13.08
N PHE A 52 11.21 -3.66 13.37
CA PHE A 52 11.23 -2.30 12.82
C PHE A 52 12.53 -1.56 13.14
N LYS A 53 12.91 -1.56 14.43
CA LYS A 53 14.12 -0.89 14.89
C LYS A 53 15.37 -1.43 14.17
N ARG A 54 15.50 -2.75 14.10
CA ARG A 54 16.62 -3.43 13.46
C ARG A 54 16.69 -3.10 11.97
N THR A 55 15.58 -3.18 11.25
CA THR A 55 15.52 -2.84 9.83
C THR A 55 15.94 -1.40 9.56
N PHE A 56 15.50 -0.45 10.40
CA PHE A 56 15.90 0.96 10.26
C PHE A 56 17.36 1.24 10.63
N GLU A 57 17.89 0.51 11.61
CA GLU A 57 19.30 0.60 12.02
C GLU A 57 20.23 0.01 10.95
N GLU A 58 19.95 -1.21 10.47
CA GLU A 58 20.73 -1.88 9.42
C GLU A 58 20.74 -1.09 8.10
N ALA A 59 19.64 -0.42 7.78
CA ALA A 59 19.54 0.44 6.60
C ALA A 59 20.09 1.87 6.79
N GLY A 60 20.53 2.23 8.00
CA GLY A 60 21.07 3.56 8.30
C GLY A 60 20.06 4.71 8.25
N VAL A 61 18.75 4.42 8.23
CA VAL A 61 17.69 5.45 8.15
C VAL A 61 17.29 6.00 9.50
N LEU A 62 17.76 5.39 10.60
CA LEU A 62 17.43 5.80 11.98
C LEU A 62 17.72 7.28 12.27
N SER A 63 18.71 7.88 11.59
CA SER A 63 19.07 9.30 11.73
C SER A 63 17.97 10.29 11.33
N ARG A 64 17.02 9.86 10.49
CA ARG A 64 15.85 10.64 10.05
C ARG A 64 14.52 10.05 10.51
N THR A 65 14.55 9.09 11.43
CA THR A 65 13.35 8.38 11.88
C THR A 65 12.96 8.74 13.31
N ILE A 66 11.68 9.01 13.54
CA ILE A 66 11.08 9.21 14.85
C ILE A 66 10.08 8.08 15.10
N MET A 67 10.15 7.42 16.25
CA MET A 67 9.28 6.27 16.57
C MET A 67 8.45 6.56 17.83
N PHE A 68 7.14 6.53 17.70
CA PHE A 68 6.17 6.52 18.80
C PHE A 68 5.63 5.11 18.94
N ILE A 69 6.12 4.36 19.95
CA ILE A 69 5.81 2.94 20.09
C ILE A 69 4.99 2.71 21.35
N HIS A 70 3.77 2.20 21.15
CA HIS A 70 2.95 1.58 22.16
C HIS A 70 2.92 0.07 21.92
N THR A 71 3.33 -0.70 22.91
CA THR A 71 3.38 -2.17 22.84
C THR A 71 2.08 -2.81 23.32
N ALA A 72 1.83 -4.07 22.97
CA ALA A 72 0.62 -4.79 23.40
C ALA A 72 0.49 -4.94 24.93
N SER A 73 1.58 -4.80 25.70
CA SER A 73 1.59 -4.82 27.16
C SER A 73 1.22 -3.49 27.82
N ASP A 74 1.24 -2.40 27.06
CA ASP A 74 1.00 -1.06 27.59
C ASP A 74 -0.51 -0.78 27.78
N PRO A 75 -0.89 0.15 28.67
CA PRO A 75 -2.30 0.47 28.93
C PRO A 75 -3.04 0.93 27.68
N VAL A 76 -4.22 0.34 27.43
CA VAL A 76 -5.05 0.58 26.23
C VAL A 76 -5.30 2.07 25.95
N VAL A 77 -5.48 2.89 26.98
CA VAL A 77 -5.74 4.33 26.84
C VAL A 77 -4.58 5.08 26.17
N GLU A 78 -3.34 4.66 26.42
CA GLU A 78 -2.14 5.33 25.87
C GLU A 78 -2.05 5.17 24.36
N ARG A 79 -2.55 4.06 23.80
CA ARG A 79 -2.48 3.81 22.34
C ARG A 79 -3.33 4.77 21.52
N LEU A 80 -4.33 5.42 22.12
CA LEU A 80 -5.11 6.47 21.46
C LEU A 80 -4.26 7.72 21.17
N LEU A 81 -3.22 7.98 21.96
CA LEU A 81 -2.38 9.17 21.83
C LEU A 81 -1.30 9.01 20.75
N VAL A 82 -0.93 7.78 20.40
CA VAL A 82 0.19 7.51 19.47
C VAL A 82 -0.02 8.16 18.10
N PRO A 83 -1.17 7.99 17.41
CA PRO A 83 -1.39 8.67 16.13
C PRO A 83 -1.33 10.20 16.26
N ASP A 84 -1.89 10.75 17.33
CA ASP A 84 -1.98 12.20 17.53
C ASP A 84 -0.61 12.82 17.76
N MET A 85 0.23 12.16 18.57
CA MET A 85 1.62 12.56 18.79
C MET A 85 2.46 12.45 17.53
N ALA A 86 2.33 11.34 16.79
CA ALA A 86 3.04 11.14 15.53
C ALA A 86 2.67 12.21 14.50
N LEU A 87 1.38 12.48 14.32
CA LEU A 87 0.89 13.46 13.37
C LEU A 87 1.18 14.91 13.78
N ALA A 88 1.14 15.24 15.07
CA ALA A 88 1.55 16.56 15.55
C ALA A 88 3.03 16.87 15.25
N VAL A 89 3.90 15.87 15.38
CA VAL A 89 5.31 16.00 14.97
C VAL A 89 5.43 16.09 13.46
N ALA A 90 4.63 15.33 12.71
CA ALA A 90 4.60 15.41 11.25
C ALA A 90 4.22 16.82 10.76
N GLU A 91 3.16 17.41 11.32
CA GLU A 91 2.72 18.78 11.04
C GLU A 91 3.83 19.80 11.27
N ARG A 92 4.56 19.68 12.39
CA ARG A 92 5.67 20.59 12.69
C ARG A 92 6.77 20.54 11.63
N PHE A 93 7.15 19.35 11.16
CA PHE A 93 8.18 19.20 10.13
C PHE A 93 7.65 19.58 8.73
N GLY A 94 6.41 19.23 8.40
CA GLY A 94 5.76 19.61 7.14
C GLY A 94 5.73 21.13 6.94
N VAL A 95 5.31 21.88 7.96
CA VAL A 95 5.32 23.36 7.94
C VAL A 95 6.73 23.95 7.83
N GLN A 96 7.77 23.20 8.23
CA GLN A 96 9.17 23.60 8.09
C GLN A 96 9.79 23.27 6.72
N GLY A 97 8.98 22.89 5.73
CA GLY A 97 9.48 22.57 4.40
C GLY A 97 10.04 21.16 4.25
N LYS A 98 9.71 20.24 5.17
CA LYS A 98 10.16 18.84 5.10
C LYS A 98 9.10 17.95 4.48
N ARG A 99 9.54 16.97 3.70
CA ARG A 99 8.71 15.88 3.19
C ARG A 99 8.65 14.79 4.25
N VAL A 100 7.48 14.62 4.86
CA VAL A 100 7.30 13.69 5.99
C VAL A 100 6.49 12.49 5.54
N LEU A 101 7.02 11.30 5.80
CA LEU A 101 6.29 10.03 5.65
C LEU A 101 5.90 9.51 7.03
N VAL A 102 4.59 9.41 7.27
CA VAL A 102 4.02 8.86 8.50
C VAL A 102 3.56 7.43 8.23
N LEU A 103 4.09 6.49 9.00
CA LEU A 103 3.76 5.07 8.99
C LEU A 103 2.98 4.75 10.26
N LEU A 104 1.73 4.31 10.13
CA LEU A 104 0.88 3.93 11.28
C LEU A 104 0.61 2.42 11.25
N SER A 105 0.86 1.71 12.36
CA SER A 105 0.58 0.27 12.47
C SER A 105 0.21 -0.11 13.91
N ASP A 106 -1.00 -0.56 14.24
CA ASP A 106 -2.15 -0.80 13.37
C ASP A 106 -3.37 0.05 13.79
N MET A 107 -4.08 0.61 12.80
CA MET A 107 -5.29 1.40 13.01
C MET A 107 -6.48 0.58 13.50
N THR A 108 -6.49 -0.74 13.30
CA THR A 108 -7.48 -1.62 13.93
C THR A 108 -7.27 -1.69 15.44
N ALA A 109 -6.03 -1.75 15.91
CA ALA A 109 -5.73 -1.70 17.35
C ALA A 109 -6.13 -0.35 17.98
N PHE A 110 -6.03 0.74 17.21
CA PHE A 110 -6.55 2.06 17.62
C PHE A 110 -8.08 2.03 17.75
N ALA A 111 -8.79 1.54 16.73
CA ALA A 111 -10.24 1.46 16.75
C ALA A 111 -10.78 0.53 17.86
N ASP A 112 -10.07 -0.57 18.13
CA ASP A 112 -10.42 -1.49 19.22
C ASP A 112 -10.26 -0.83 20.59
N ALA A 113 -9.20 -0.03 20.80
CA ALA A 113 -9.06 0.76 22.02
C ALA A 113 -10.20 1.76 22.19
N MET A 114 -10.62 2.44 21.11
CA MET A 114 -11.77 3.33 21.16
C MET A 114 -13.05 2.59 21.56
N LYS A 115 -13.25 1.38 21.00
CA LYS A 115 -14.38 0.51 21.34
C LYS A 115 -14.37 0.09 22.81
N GLU A 116 -13.24 -0.37 23.33
CA GLU A 116 -13.11 -0.77 24.74
C GLU A 116 -13.41 0.39 25.70
N ILE A 117 -12.91 1.59 25.38
CA ILE A 117 -13.17 2.80 26.16
C ILE A 117 -14.63 3.22 26.07
N ALA A 118 -15.22 3.22 24.88
CA ALA A 118 -16.63 3.57 24.70
C ALA A 118 -17.57 2.63 25.49
N ILE A 119 -17.29 1.33 25.47
CA ILE A 119 -18.02 0.32 26.26
C ILE A 119 -17.83 0.59 27.76
N SER A 120 -16.61 0.87 28.21
CA SER A 120 -16.33 1.16 29.62
C SER A 120 -17.00 2.44 30.13
N MET A 121 -17.31 3.37 29.22
CA MET A 121 -18.03 4.61 29.49
C MET A 121 -19.56 4.48 29.33
N ASP A 122 -20.09 3.27 29.11
CA ASP A 122 -21.51 3.02 28.84
C ASP A 122 -22.08 3.87 27.68
N GLN A 123 -21.25 4.17 26.67
CA GLN A 123 -21.70 4.85 25.47
C GLN A 123 -22.57 3.93 24.62
N VAL A 124 -23.57 4.49 23.94
CA VAL A 124 -24.42 3.73 23.02
C VAL A 124 -23.58 3.21 21.85
N PRO A 125 -23.44 1.89 21.69
CA PRO A 125 -22.64 1.33 20.62
C PRO A 125 -23.32 1.52 19.26
N SER A 126 -22.51 1.57 18.21
CA SER A 126 -22.95 1.51 16.82
C SER A 126 -22.65 0.12 16.23
N ASN A 127 -22.29 0.06 14.95
CA ASN A 127 -21.98 -1.18 14.24
C ASN A 127 -20.87 -1.99 14.95
N LEU A 128 -21.13 -3.28 15.17
CA LEU A 128 -20.22 -4.24 15.82
C LEU A 128 -19.61 -3.77 17.17
N GLY A 129 -20.28 -2.85 17.87
CA GLY A 129 -19.83 -2.33 19.16
C GLY A 129 -18.83 -1.17 19.09
N TYR A 130 -18.46 -0.69 17.90
CA TYR A 130 -17.62 0.51 17.77
C TYR A 130 -18.41 1.78 18.12
N PRO A 131 -17.73 2.85 18.58
CA PRO A 131 -18.39 4.12 18.85
C PRO A 131 -18.94 4.74 17.56
N GLY A 132 -20.06 5.47 17.67
CA GLY A 132 -20.65 6.18 16.53
C GLY A 132 -19.76 7.29 15.94
N SER A 133 -18.72 7.71 16.67
CA SER A 133 -17.72 8.69 16.22
C SER A 133 -16.55 8.09 15.43
N LEU A 134 -16.47 6.76 15.26
CA LEU A 134 -15.34 6.07 14.62
C LEU A 134 -14.91 6.72 13.30
N TYR A 135 -15.87 7.05 12.43
CA TYR A 135 -15.60 7.74 11.17
C TYR A 135 -14.86 9.06 11.39
N SER A 136 -15.43 9.95 12.22
CA SER A 136 -14.88 11.28 12.50
C SER A 136 -13.51 11.21 13.16
N ASP A 137 -13.32 10.24 14.06
CA ASP A 137 -12.05 10.04 14.76
C ASP A 137 -10.95 9.54 13.81
N LEU A 138 -11.26 8.61 12.90
CA LEU A 138 -10.31 8.21 11.85
C LEU A 138 -10.06 9.36 10.86
N ALA A 139 -11.10 10.08 10.46
CA ALA A 139 -11.02 11.17 9.49
C ALA A 139 -10.12 12.30 10.00
N SER A 140 -10.25 12.68 11.27
CA SER A 140 -9.43 13.73 11.90
C SER A 140 -7.91 13.44 11.83
N ARG A 141 -7.51 12.18 11.67
CA ARG A 141 -6.11 11.74 11.59
C ARG A 141 -5.67 11.57 10.15
N TYR A 142 -6.46 10.88 9.34
CA TYR A 142 -6.14 10.67 7.93
C TYR A 142 -6.11 11.97 7.13
N GLU A 143 -7.00 12.93 7.42
CA GLU A 143 -7.04 14.23 6.74
C GLU A 143 -5.88 15.18 7.12
N LYS A 144 -4.94 14.73 7.96
CA LYS A 144 -3.67 15.44 8.17
C LYS A 144 -2.64 15.20 7.06
N ALA A 145 -2.89 14.24 6.16
CA ALA A 145 -2.09 14.12 4.94
C ALA A 145 -2.37 15.32 4.03
N VAL A 146 -1.34 16.12 3.76
CA VAL A 146 -1.51 17.40 3.06
C VAL A 146 -0.20 17.86 2.43
N ASP A 147 -0.33 18.61 1.34
CA ASP A 147 0.75 19.39 0.72
C ASP A 147 0.65 20.84 1.21
N PHE A 148 1.70 21.36 1.85
CA PHE A 148 1.73 22.75 2.30
C PHE A 148 2.31 23.64 1.20
N ASP A 149 1.48 24.55 0.67
CA ASP A 149 1.89 25.49 -0.38
C ASP A 149 3.15 26.28 0.03
N GLY A 150 4.21 26.16 -0.77
CA GLY A 150 5.51 26.79 -0.52
C GLY A 150 6.32 26.22 0.64
N ALA A 151 5.92 25.09 1.25
CA ALA A 151 6.62 24.43 2.34
C ALA A 151 6.87 22.94 2.05
N GLY A 152 6.41 22.04 2.93
CA GLY A 152 6.66 20.61 2.89
C GLY A 152 5.37 19.81 2.74
N SER A 153 5.44 18.50 3.01
CA SER A 153 4.33 17.58 2.78
C SER A 153 4.20 16.55 3.90
N ILE A 154 2.99 16.02 4.06
CA ILE A 154 2.71 14.89 4.96
C ILE A 154 2.02 13.80 4.15
N THR A 155 2.71 12.69 3.99
CA THR A 155 2.16 11.47 3.37
C THR A 155 1.84 10.47 4.48
N ILE A 156 0.65 9.90 4.50
CA ILE A 156 0.23 8.92 5.52
C ILE A 156 0.05 7.57 4.86
N LEU A 157 0.78 6.58 5.37
CA LEU A 157 0.62 5.18 5.03
C LEU A 157 0.28 4.39 6.30
N ALA A 158 -0.95 3.89 6.39
CA ALA A 158 -1.44 3.23 7.58
C ALA A 158 -1.79 1.77 7.30
N VAL A 159 -1.43 0.86 8.19
CA VAL A 159 -1.96 -0.49 8.17
C VAL A 159 -3.31 -0.51 8.87
N THR A 160 -4.25 -1.26 8.29
CA THR A 160 -5.53 -1.62 8.89
C THR A 160 -5.72 -3.12 8.73
N THR A 161 -5.61 -3.87 9.82
CA THR A 161 -5.93 -5.31 9.75
C THR A 161 -7.43 -5.52 9.60
N MET A 162 -7.83 -6.45 8.75
CA MET A 162 -9.23 -6.80 8.49
C MET A 162 -9.60 -8.05 9.30
N PRO A 163 -10.43 -7.92 10.34
CA PRO A 163 -10.89 -9.09 11.10
C PRO A 163 -11.63 -10.06 10.19
N GLY A 164 -11.17 -11.32 10.14
CA GLY A 164 -11.77 -12.34 9.29
C GLY A 164 -11.60 -12.10 7.77
N ASP A 165 -10.65 -11.25 7.36
CA ASP A 165 -10.47 -10.84 5.95
C ASP A 165 -11.73 -10.16 5.36
N ASP A 166 -12.54 -9.53 6.22
CA ASP A 166 -13.79 -8.88 5.84
C ASP A 166 -13.60 -7.37 5.62
N VAL A 167 -13.73 -6.95 4.37
CA VAL A 167 -13.67 -5.54 3.96
C VAL A 167 -14.87 -4.71 4.43
N THR A 168 -15.99 -5.35 4.75
CA THR A 168 -17.22 -4.70 5.23
C THR A 168 -17.19 -4.44 6.74
N HIS A 169 -16.13 -4.90 7.42
CA HIS A 169 -15.89 -4.58 8.81
C HIS A 169 -15.78 -3.05 9.00
N PRO A 170 -16.32 -2.46 10.09
CA PRO A 170 -16.39 -1.01 10.25
C PRO A 170 -15.05 -0.28 10.11
N VAL A 171 -13.94 -0.88 10.57
CA VAL A 171 -12.62 -0.24 10.51
C VAL A 171 -12.10 -0.08 9.07
N PRO A 172 -11.95 -1.15 8.26
CA PRO A 172 -11.55 -1.01 6.85
C PRO A 172 -12.58 -0.25 6.01
N ASP A 173 -13.88 -0.43 6.27
CA ASP A 173 -14.95 0.28 5.55
C ASP A 173 -14.82 1.80 5.74
N ASN A 174 -14.80 2.29 6.98
CA ASN A 174 -14.62 3.73 7.26
C ASN A 174 -13.28 4.25 6.73
N THR A 175 -12.20 3.46 6.87
CA THR A 175 -10.88 3.85 6.36
C THR A 175 -10.89 4.01 4.84
N GLY A 176 -11.54 3.11 4.10
CA GLY A 176 -11.67 3.17 2.64
C GLY A 176 -12.56 4.33 2.15
N TYR A 177 -13.54 4.75 2.96
CA TYR A 177 -14.34 5.95 2.66
C TYR A 177 -13.57 7.25 2.81
N ILE A 178 -12.61 7.31 3.74
CA ILE A 178 -11.82 8.51 4.04
C ILE A 178 -10.62 8.63 3.09
N THR A 179 -9.92 7.54 2.84
CA THR A 179 -8.63 7.54 2.15
C THR A 179 -8.73 7.54 0.62
N GLU A 180 -7.62 7.82 -0.07
CA GLU A 180 -7.58 8.00 -1.52
C GLU A 180 -7.24 6.71 -2.28
N GLY A 181 -7.82 5.59 -1.83
CA GLY A 181 -7.53 4.25 -2.32
C GLY A 181 -7.10 3.32 -1.20
N GLN A 182 -6.55 2.16 -1.55
CA GLN A 182 -6.10 1.16 -0.60
C GLN A 182 -5.17 0.15 -1.29
N PHE A 183 -4.26 -0.45 -0.53
CA PHE A 183 -3.52 -1.64 -0.94
C PHE A 183 -4.02 -2.86 -0.19
N TYR A 184 -4.39 -3.91 -0.91
CA TYR A 184 -4.69 -5.21 -0.31
C TYR A 184 -3.41 -6.04 -0.28
N LEU A 185 -2.97 -6.41 0.93
CA LEU A 185 -1.87 -7.35 1.12
C LEU A 185 -2.46 -8.74 1.33
N LYS A 186 -2.14 -9.65 0.41
CA LYS A 186 -2.53 -11.07 0.50
C LYS A 186 -1.36 -11.95 0.10
N GLN A 187 -1.12 -12.99 0.90
CA GLN A 187 -0.10 -14.00 0.66
C GLN A 187 1.30 -13.40 0.41
N GLY A 188 1.63 -12.33 1.14
CA GLY A 188 2.92 -11.65 0.97
C GLY A 188 3.09 -10.94 -0.39
N ALA A 189 2.00 -10.52 -1.04
CA ALA A 189 1.99 -9.70 -2.24
C ALA A 189 0.90 -8.62 -2.17
N ILE A 190 1.17 -7.44 -2.75
CA ILE A 190 0.12 -6.43 -2.94
C ILE A 190 -0.76 -6.90 -4.09
N GLU A 191 -1.98 -7.33 -3.78
CA GLU A 191 -2.94 -7.83 -4.76
C GLU A 191 -3.26 -6.71 -5.76
N PRO A 192 -2.99 -6.89 -7.06
CA PRO A 192 -3.19 -5.82 -8.04
C PRO A 192 -4.68 -5.54 -8.26
N PHE A 193 -5.53 -6.53 -8.05
CA PHE A 193 -6.99 -6.40 -8.08
C PHE A 193 -7.49 -5.92 -6.72
N GLY A 194 -8.43 -4.98 -6.71
CA GLY A 194 -8.92 -4.35 -5.47
C GLY A 194 -8.02 -3.24 -4.94
N SER A 195 -6.69 -3.32 -5.16
CA SER A 195 -5.78 -2.23 -4.81
C SER A 195 -5.89 -1.05 -5.77
N LEU A 196 -5.97 0.15 -5.23
CA LEU A 196 -6.12 1.38 -5.99
C LEU A 196 -5.34 2.52 -5.33
N SER A 197 -4.72 3.36 -6.14
CA SER A 197 -4.33 4.72 -5.76
C SER A 197 -5.13 5.69 -6.64
N ARG A 198 -5.96 6.55 -6.05
CA ARG A 198 -6.80 7.50 -6.79
C ARG A 198 -5.98 8.64 -7.41
N LEU A 199 -4.89 9.03 -6.77
CA LEU A 199 -4.03 10.12 -7.23
C LEU A 199 -3.00 9.70 -8.29
N LYS A 200 -2.94 8.40 -8.64
CA LYS A 200 -1.93 7.89 -9.59
C LYS A 200 -1.90 8.60 -10.94
N GLN A 201 -3.05 9.11 -11.40
CA GLN A 201 -3.14 9.83 -12.67
C GLN A 201 -2.37 11.15 -12.68
N LEU A 202 -2.09 11.73 -11.50
CA LEU A 202 -1.33 12.98 -11.39
C LEU A 202 0.16 12.80 -11.68
N VAL A 203 0.68 11.58 -11.49
CA VAL A 203 2.12 11.26 -11.61
C VAL A 203 2.46 10.36 -12.79
N ILE A 204 1.52 9.53 -13.24
CA ILE A 204 1.72 8.62 -14.38
C ILE A 204 1.86 9.44 -15.66
N GLY A 205 2.98 9.27 -16.38
CA GLY A 205 3.27 9.95 -17.64
C GLY A 205 3.72 11.41 -17.53
N SER A 206 3.42 12.09 -16.43
CA SER A 206 3.80 13.49 -16.17
C SER A 206 5.11 13.61 -15.40
N VAL A 207 5.16 12.99 -14.21
CA VAL A 207 6.33 12.94 -13.32
C VAL A 207 7.17 11.70 -13.63
N THR A 208 6.50 10.62 -14.03
CA THR A 208 7.11 9.37 -14.44
C THR A 208 7.26 9.29 -15.97
N ARG A 209 7.61 8.13 -16.51
CA ARG A 209 7.80 7.93 -17.96
C ARG A 209 6.48 7.91 -18.73
N GLU A 210 6.50 8.37 -19.98
CA GLU A 210 5.30 8.53 -20.83
C GLU A 210 4.53 7.22 -21.11
N ASP A 211 5.23 6.09 -21.11
CA ASP A 211 4.68 4.75 -21.34
C ASP A 211 4.07 4.11 -20.09
N HIS A 212 4.30 4.67 -18.90
CA HIS A 212 3.91 4.07 -17.62
C HIS A 212 2.42 3.70 -17.57
N GLY A 213 1.55 4.59 -18.04
CA GLY A 213 0.10 4.34 -18.06
C GLY A 213 -0.29 3.19 -19.01
N TYR A 214 0.38 3.09 -20.16
CA TYR A 214 0.14 2.02 -21.13
C TYR A 214 0.60 0.67 -20.58
N ILE A 215 1.82 0.60 -20.01
CA ILE A 215 2.34 -0.60 -19.37
C ILE A 215 1.43 -1.05 -18.24
N MET A 216 1.10 -0.15 -17.31
CA MET A 216 0.23 -0.47 -16.18
C MET A 216 -1.08 -1.10 -16.64
N ASN A 217 -1.79 -0.46 -17.57
CA ASN A 217 -3.10 -0.93 -18.02
C ASN A 217 -3.01 -2.25 -18.77
N SER A 218 -2.05 -2.38 -19.70
CA SER A 218 -1.90 -3.60 -20.49
C SER A 218 -1.45 -4.77 -19.64
N MET A 219 -0.49 -4.58 -18.72
CA MET A 219 -0.02 -5.66 -17.86
C MET A 219 -1.13 -6.19 -16.95
N ILE A 220 -1.94 -5.30 -16.35
CA ILE A 220 -3.06 -5.69 -15.50
C ILE A 220 -4.16 -6.38 -16.32
N ARG A 221 -4.45 -5.90 -17.53
CA ARG A 221 -5.45 -6.54 -18.41
C ARG A 221 -5.01 -7.95 -18.82
N LEU A 222 -3.75 -8.12 -19.24
CA LEU A 222 -3.19 -9.43 -19.57
C LEU A 222 -3.21 -10.36 -18.36
N PHE A 223 -2.90 -9.83 -17.18
CA PHE A 223 -2.92 -10.61 -15.95
C PHE A 223 -4.34 -11.04 -15.54
N ALA A 224 -5.35 -10.18 -15.73
CA ALA A 224 -6.76 -10.52 -15.54
C ALA A 224 -7.17 -11.65 -16.49
N ARG A 225 -6.74 -11.59 -17.75
CA ARG A 225 -7.00 -12.66 -18.72
C ARG A 225 -6.33 -13.98 -18.32
N SER A 226 -5.11 -13.94 -17.78
CA SER A 226 -4.47 -15.15 -17.25
C SER A 226 -5.22 -15.79 -16.09
N ARG A 227 -5.84 -14.99 -15.21
CA ARG A 227 -6.70 -15.50 -14.14
C ARG A 227 -7.96 -16.18 -14.67
N GLU A 228 -8.58 -15.62 -15.71
CA GLU A 228 -9.71 -16.28 -16.39
C GLU A 228 -9.31 -17.63 -16.99
N VAL A 229 -8.10 -17.71 -17.58
CA VAL A 229 -7.55 -18.97 -18.11
C VAL A 229 -7.34 -20.00 -16.99
N GLU A 230 -6.78 -19.60 -15.84
CA GLU A 230 -6.62 -20.51 -14.69
C GLU A 230 -7.97 -21.02 -14.17
N GLN A 231 -8.98 -20.14 -14.06
CA GLN A 231 -10.33 -20.52 -13.66
C GLN A 231 -10.96 -21.51 -14.66
N LYS A 232 -10.83 -21.23 -15.97
CA LYS A 232 -11.27 -22.12 -17.04
C LYS A 232 -10.64 -23.51 -16.90
N LEU A 233 -9.33 -23.59 -16.66
CA LEU A 233 -8.65 -24.88 -16.49
C LEU A 233 -9.06 -25.60 -15.21
N ALA A 234 -9.28 -24.87 -14.11
CA ALA A 234 -9.78 -25.43 -12.85
C ALA A 234 -11.18 -26.04 -13.00
N MET A 235 -12.00 -25.51 -13.93
CA MET A 235 -13.31 -26.07 -14.27
C MET A 235 -13.24 -27.30 -15.20
N GLY A 236 -12.04 -27.72 -15.62
CA GLY A 236 -11.82 -28.92 -16.43
C GLY A 236 -11.98 -28.74 -17.94
N PHE A 237 -11.98 -27.50 -18.44
CA PHE A 237 -11.97 -27.25 -19.88
C PHE A 237 -10.61 -27.59 -20.50
N ASP A 238 -10.63 -27.95 -21.79
CA ASP A 238 -9.40 -28.26 -22.52
C ASP A 238 -8.49 -27.04 -22.68
N LYS A 239 -7.19 -27.30 -22.49
CA LYS A 239 -6.13 -26.31 -22.62
C LYS A 239 -5.81 -26.04 -24.09
N THR A 240 -5.69 -24.77 -24.46
CA THR A 240 -5.23 -24.34 -25.78
C THR A 240 -3.78 -23.85 -25.75
N ALA A 241 -3.14 -23.78 -26.91
CA ALA A 241 -1.77 -23.24 -27.01
C ALA A 241 -1.69 -21.75 -26.63
N ASP A 242 -2.78 -21.00 -26.74
CA ASP A 242 -2.86 -19.61 -26.28
C ASP A 242 -2.87 -19.53 -24.75
N ASP A 243 -3.58 -20.45 -24.09
CA ASP A 243 -3.66 -20.54 -22.63
C ASP A 243 -2.26 -20.73 -22.01
N ASP A 244 -1.35 -21.47 -22.65
CA ASP A 244 0.04 -21.65 -22.20
C ASP A 244 0.77 -20.31 -22.03
N ARG A 245 0.58 -19.38 -22.98
CA ARG A 245 1.24 -18.06 -22.97
C ARG A 245 0.75 -17.20 -21.81
N TYR A 246 -0.56 -17.24 -21.54
CA TYR A 246 -1.16 -16.51 -20.43
C TYR A 246 -0.73 -17.07 -19.06
N LEU A 247 -0.61 -18.39 -18.93
CA LEU A 247 -0.12 -19.01 -17.70
C LEU A 247 1.35 -18.67 -17.43
N GLU A 248 2.19 -18.72 -18.46
CA GLU A 248 3.60 -18.31 -18.34
C GLU A 248 3.70 -16.83 -17.98
N TYR A 249 2.91 -15.98 -18.64
CA TYR A 249 2.85 -14.56 -18.30
C TYR A 249 2.44 -14.33 -16.84
N ALA A 250 1.42 -15.04 -16.33
CA ALA A 250 1.01 -14.90 -14.93
C ALA A 250 2.14 -15.27 -13.97
N LYS A 251 2.86 -16.37 -14.24
CA LYS A 251 4.01 -16.77 -13.44
C LYS A 251 5.10 -15.69 -13.43
N LEU A 252 5.51 -15.22 -14.61
CA LEU A 252 6.51 -14.16 -14.73
C LEU A 252 6.05 -12.86 -14.08
N PHE A 253 4.77 -12.51 -14.21
CA PHE A 253 4.18 -11.33 -13.58
C PHE A 253 4.29 -11.38 -12.05
N TYR A 254 3.97 -12.53 -11.44
CA TYR A 254 4.11 -12.70 -10.00
C TYR A 254 5.57 -12.62 -9.54
N GLU A 255 6.45 -13.41 -10.15
CA GLU A 255 7.87 -13.50 -9.78
C GLU A 255 8.61 -12.17 -9.96
N ARG A 256 8.30 -11.43 -11.02
CA ARG A 256 9.01 -10.19 -11.37
C ARG A 256 8.44 -8.93 -10.72
N PHE A 257 7.16 -8.91 -10.34
CA PHE A 257 6.51 -7.68 -9.90
C PHE A 257 5.71 -7.76 -8.60
N MET A 258 5.16 -8.92 -8.24
CA MET A 258 4.21 -9.03 -7.12
C MET A 258 4.87 -9.47 -5.81
N ASP A 259 5.93 -10.29 -5.88
CA ASP A 259 6.66 -10.71 -4.67
C ASP A 259 7.22 -9.47 -3.96
N LEU A 260 6.87 -9.34 -2.68
CA LEU A 260 7.33 -8.25 -1.81
C LEU A 260 8.84 -8.16 -1.67
N LYS A 261 9.62 -9.17 -2.08
CA LYS A 261 11.08 -9.15 -2.10
C LYS A 261 11.65 -8.40 -3.30
N VAL A 262 10.91 -8.27 -4.39
CA VAL A 262 11.35 -7.57 -5.60
C VAL A 262 11.75 -6.14 -5.27
N ASP A 263 13.00 -5.78 -5.57
CA ASP A 263 13.57 -4.46 -5.31
C ASP A 263 14.14 -3.88 -6.59
N ILE A 264 13.35 -3.04 -7.26
CA ILE A 264 13.65 -2.53 -8.59
C ILE A 264 13.20 -1.06 -8.70
N GLY A 265 14.01 -0.24 -9.38
CA GLY A 265 13.63 1.14 -9.67
C GLY A 265 12.45 1.20 -10.64
N LEU A 266 11.71 2.32 -10.64
CA LEU A 266 10.53 2.44 -11.50
C LEU A 266 10.87 2.23 -12.98
N ASN A 267 11.89 2.92 -13.51
CA ASN A 267 12.23 2.82 -14.94
C ASN A 267 12.65 1.41 -15.35
N GLU A 268 13.46 0.75 -14.52
CA GLU A 268 13.86 -0.64 -14.72
C GLU A 268 12.63 -1.58 -14.66
N ALA A 269 11.67 -1.31 -13.77
CA ALA A 269 10.42 -2.06 -13.70
C ALA A 269 9.55 -1.87 -14.95
N LEU A 270 9.52 -0.66 -15.52
CA LEU A 270 8.81 -0.40 -16.78
C LEU A 270 9.48 -1.14 -17.95
N ASP A 271 10.81 -1.12 -18.03
CA ASP A 271 11.57 -1.88 -19.05
C ASP A 271 11.37 -3.39 -18.89
N LEU A 272 11.37 -3.88 -17.65
CA LEU A 272 11.04 -5.27 -17.34
C LEU A 272 9.59 -5.59 -17.72
N GLY A 273 8.67 -4.64 -17.59
CA GLY A 273 7.27 -4.77 -18.01
C GLY A 273 7.17 -5.04 -19.52
N TRP A 274 7.83 -4.21 -20.33
CA TRP A 274 7.94 -4.42 -21.78
C TRP A 274 8.53 -5.78 -22.13
N LYS A 275 9.66 -6.13 -21.49
CA LYS A 275 10.32 -7.42 -21.72
C LYS A 275 9.40 -8.59 -21.38
N THR A 276 8.72 -8.53 -20.24
CA THR A 276 7.81 -9.60 -19.79
C THR A 276 6.63 -9.77 -20.75
N MET A 277 6.07 -8.68 -21.26
CA MET A 277 5.02 -8.78 -22.29
C MET A 277 5.56 -9.35 -23.61
N ALA A 278 6.75 -8.94 -24.03
CA ALA A 278 7.37 -9.40 -25.27
C ALA A 278 7.81 -10.87 -25.27
N GLU A 279 8.12 -11.43 -24.09
CA GLU A 279 8.42 -12.86 -23.93
C GLU A 279 7.19 -13.75 -24.14
N CYS A 280 5.98 -13.25 -23.91
CA CYS A 280 4.74 -14.04 -23.95
C CYS A 280 3.82 -13.67 -25.13
N PHE A 281 3.86 -12.44 -25.61
CA PHE A 281 2.89 -11.89 -26.56
C PHE A 281 3.56 -11.12 -27.71
N ARG A 282 2.87 -11.03 -28.84
CA ARG A 282 3.26 -10.18 -29.96
C ARG A 282 2.84 -8.72 -29.72
N PRO A 283 3.48 -7.75 -30.39
CA PRO A 283 3.11 -6.33 -30.26
C PRO A 283 1.61 -6.05 -30.53
N ASP A 284 1.00 -6.74 -31.48
CA ASP A 284 -0.42 -6.60 -31.82
C ASP A 284 -1.38 -7.08 -30.71
N GLU A 285 -0.90 -7.93 -29.80
CA GLU A 285 -1.73 -8.59 -28.77
C GLU A 285 -1.80 -7.79 -27.46
N VAL A 286 -0.84 -6.89 -27.21
CA VAL A 286 -0.74 -6.15 -25.94
C VAL A 286 -1.65 -4.92 -25.87
N GLY A 287 -2.33 -4.56 -26.97
CA GLY A 287 -3.30 -3.47 -27.02
C GLY A 287 -2.75 -2.12 -26.53
N ILE A 288 -1.48 -1.84 -26.85
CA ILE A 288 -0.83 -0.55 -26.65
C ILE A 288 -0.76 0.16 -28.02
N LYS A 289 -0.76 1.50 -28.01
CA LYS A 289 -0.65 2.29 -29.24
C LYS A 289 0.66 2.00 -29.99
N GLN A 290 0.59 1.95 -31.32
CA GLN A 290 1.73 1.62 -32.17
C GLN A 290 2.90 2.57 -31.97
N GLU A 291 2.64 3.87 -31.76
CA GLU A 291 3.71 4.86 -31.57
C GLU A 291 4.56 4.56 -30.33
N ILE A 292 3.92 4.05 -29.26
CA ILE A 292 4.60 3.68 -28.02
C ILE A 292 5.33 2.34 -28.19
N ILE A 293 4.71 1.37 -28.88
CA ILE A 293 5.35 0.09 -29.21
C ILE A 293 6.63 0.30 -30.03
N ASP A 294 6.60 1.13 -31.06
CA ASP A 294 7.76 1.34 -31.94
C ASP A 294 8.98 1.93 -31.20
N GLN A 295 8.72 2.67 -30.13
CA GLN A 295 9.73 3.29 -29.27
C GLN A 295 10.30 2.32 -28.24
N TYR A 296 9.44 1.55 -27.55
CA TYR A 296 9.83 0.81 -26.35
C TYR A 296 9.84 -0.72 -26.50
N TRP A 297 9.21 -1.27 -27.53
CA TRP A 297 9.16 -2.72 -27.71
C TRP A 297 10.57 -3.28 -27.93
N PRO A 298 10.99 -4.32 -27.19
CA PRO A 298 12.31 -4.93 -27.35
C PRO A 298 12.53 -5.40 -28.80
N LYS A 299 13.52 -4.80 -29.48
CA LYS A 299 13.90 -5.18 -30.85
C LYS A 299 14.82 -6.39 -30.79
N GLY A 300 14.25 -7.58 -30.73
CA GLY A 300 14.98 -8.84 -30.85
C GLY A 300 14.55 -9.87 -29.82
N HIS A 301 13.82 -10.88 -30.30
CA HIS A 301 13.84 -12.24 -29.78
C HIS A 301 13.80 -13.20 -30.98
#